data_AF-A0A7C3FGB3-F1
#
_entry.id   AF-A0A7C3FGB3-F1
#
_cell.length_a   1.000
_cell.length_b   1.000
_cell.length_c   1.000
_cell.angle_alpha   90.00
_cell.angle_beta   90.00
_cell.angle_gamma   90.00
#
_symmetry.space_group_name_H-M   'P 1'
#
loop_
_entity.id
_entity.type
_entity.pdbx_description
1 polymer ?
#
loop_
_entity_poly.entity_id
_entity_poly.type
_entity_poly.pdbx_seq_one_letter_code
_entity_poly.pdbx_strand_id
1 'polypeptide(L)'
;MDSTIYEILDLLGYIVRALGSLVFGLGVGWLVLKVIKGAEKSWPLALASILGLLGAFLVLAGWGPSSTTLGAFGLGAGAGILIWGVFIKPKE
;
A
#
# COMPACT_ATOMS: atom_id res chain seq x y z
N MET A 1 1.72 -23.53 -29.81
CA MET A 1 1.98 -23.85 -28.38
C MET A 1 2.55 -22.66 -27.62
N ASP A 2 2.91 -21.56 -28.29
CA ASP A 2 3.48 -20.38 -27.62
C ASP A 2 2.46 -19.49 -26.90
N SER A 3 1.23 -19.36 -27.40
CA SER A 3 0.22 -18.45 -26.82
C SER A 3 -0.16 -18.81 -25.38
N THR A 4 -0.31 -20.10 -25.07
CA THR A 4 -0.72 -20.56 -23.73
C THR A 4 0.33 -20.25 -22.67
N ILE A 5 1.63 -20.30 -23.00
CA ILE A 5 2.69 -19.98 -22.04
C ILE A 5 2.68 -18.48 -21.71
N TYR A 6 2.51 -17.61 -22.71
CA TYR A 6 2.39 -16.16 -22.49
C TYR A 6 1.14 -15.80 -21.68
N GLU A 7 0.00 -16.43 -21.95
CA GLU A 7 -1.23 -16.22 -21.17
C GLU A 7 -1.07 -16.60 -19.69
N ILE A 8 -0.38 -17.71 -19.41
CA ILE A 8 -0.09 -18.13 -18.03
C ILE A 8 0.85 -17.14 -17.34
N LEU A 9 1.88 -16.66 -18.04
CA LEU A 9 2.82 -15.68 -17.52
C LEU A 9 2.15 -14.33 -17.24
N ASP A 10 1.24 -13.89 -18.11
CA ASP A 10 0.46 -12.67 -17.91
C ASP A 10 -0.44 -12.80 -16.67
N LEU A 11 -1.14 -13.93 -16.52
CA LEU A 11 -1.98 -14.19 -15.35
C LEU A 11 -1.16 -14.18 -14.04
N LEU A 12 0.00 -14.84 -14.04
CA LEU A 12 0.93 -14.80 -12.90
C LEU A 12 1.41 -13.38 -12.62
N GLY A 13 1.73 -12.61 -13.66
CA GLY A 13 2.10 -11.20 -13.54
C GLY A 13 1.00 -10.34 -12.89
N TYR A 14 -0.26 -10.57 -13.25
CA TYR A 14 -1.41 -9.90 -12.63
C TYR A 14 -1.55 -10.26 -11.14
N ILE A 15 -1.43 -11.54 -10.78
CA ILE A 15 -1.53 -12.00 -9.40
C ILE A 15 -0.39 -11.42 -8.56
N VAL A 16 0.84 -11.49 -9.05
CA VAL A 16 2.02 -10.96 -8.33
C VAL A 16 1.92 -9.45 -8.17
N ARG A 17 1.44 -8.70 -9.17
CA ARG A 17 1.20 -7.26 -9.04
C ARG A 17 0.12 -6.94 -7.99
N ALA A 18 -0.98 -7.69 -7.99
CA ALA A 18 -2.03 -7.51 -7.00
C ALA A 18 -1.53 -7.82 -5.57
N LEU A 19 -0.83 -8.93 -5.37
CA LEU A 19 -0.26 -9.29 -4.06
C LEU A 19 0.83 -8.31 -3.63
N GLY A 20 1.73 -7.92 -4.54
CA GLY A 20 2.79 -6.96 -4.28
C GLY A 20 2.25 -5.60 -3.87
N SER A 21 1.23 -5.10 -4.58
CA SER A 21 0.57 -3.83 -4.23
C SER A 21 -0.20 -3.91 -2.92
N LEU A 22 -0.81 -5.06 -2.60
CA LEU A 22 -1.47 -5.29 -1.31
C LEU A 22 -0.47 -5.24 -0.15
N VAL A 23 0.62 -6.00 -0.24
CA VAL A 23 1.66 -6.04 0.81
C VAL A 23 2.36 -4.68 0.93
N PHE A 24 2.64 -4.03 -0.20
CA PHE A 24 3.19 -2.68 -0.21
C PHE A 24 2.25 -1.68 0.45
N GLY A 25 0.95 -1.70 0.09
CA GLY A 25 -0.08 -0.88 0.73
C GLY A 25 -0.10 -1.08 2.23
N LEU A 26 -0.07 -2.33 2.70
CA LEU A 26 -0.05 -2.68 4.12
C LEU A 26 1.16 -2.07 4.85
N GLY A 27 2.35 -2.14 4.23
CA GLY A 27 3.56 -1.51 4.76
C GLY A 27 3.47 0.01 4.84
N VAL A 28 2.95 0.66 3.79
CA VAL A 28 2.80 2.13 3.77
C VAL A 28 1.74 2.58 4.80
N GLY A 29 0.61 1.89 4.88
CA GLY A 29 -0.43 2.17 5.88
C GLY A 29 0.08 2.04 7.31
N TRP A 30 0.86 1.00 7.59
CA TRP A 30 1.53 0.82 8.88
C TRP A 30 2.53 1.95 9.19
N LEU A 31 3.33 2.36 8.20
CA LEU A 31 4.33 3.42 8.37
C LEU A 31 3.67 4.76 8.68
N VAL A 32 2.60 5.12 7.96
CA VAL A 32 1.81 6.33 8.24
C VAL A 32 1.27 6.32 9.66
N LEU A 33 0.68 5.19 10.08
CA LEU A 33 0.16 5.05 11.43
C LEU A 33 1.26 5.19 12.50
N LYS A 34 2.44 4.60 12.27
CA LYS A 34 3.59 4.69 13.17
C LYS A 34 4.09 6.12 13.32
N VAL A 35 4.09 6.89 12.23
CA VAL A 35 4.46 8.31 12.26
C VAL A 35 3.41 9.12 13.03
N ILE A 36 2.13 8.91 12.75
CA ILE A 36 1.04 9.65 13.40
C ILE A 36 0.96 9.35 14.90
N LYS A 37 1.15 8.10 15.30
CA LYS A 37 1.12 7.66 16.71
C LYS A 37 2.46 7.77 17.43
N GLY A 38 3.52 8.20 16.74
CA GLY A 38 4.86 8.33 17.31
C GLY A 38 4.97 9.46 18.34
N ALA A 39 5.94 9.35 19.25
CA ALA A 39 6.20 10.33 20.30
C ALA A 39 6.74 11.68 19.76
N GLU A 40 7.38 11.66 18.58
CA GLU A 40 7.75 12.89 17.86
C GLU A 40 6.54 13.45 17.11
N LYS A 41 5.72 14.25 17.81
CA LYS A 41 4.62 15.03 17.24
C LYS A 41 5.12 16.20 16.37
N SER A 42 5.97 15.92 15.39
CA SER A 42 6.34 16.89 14.35
C SER A 42 5.25 16.90 13.28
N TRP A 43 4.38 17.90 13.29
CA TRP A 43 3.31 18.08 12.30
C TRP A 43 3.76 17.98 10.82
N PRO A 44 4.99 18.41 10.42
CA PRO A 44 5.43 18.28 9.02
C PRO A 44 5.66 16.81 8.64
N LEU A 45 6.12 15.98 9.58
CA LEU A 45 6.38 14.57 9.34
C LEU A 45 5.07 13.79 9.15
N ALA A 46 4.04 14.12 9.96
CA ALA A 46 2.71 13.56 9.80
C ALA A 46 2.12 13.89 8.42
N LEU A 47 2.20 15.14 7.98
CA LEU A 47 1.76 15.55 6.64
C LEU A 47 2.55 14.85 5.53
N ALA A 48 3.87 14.80 5.65
CA ALA A 48 4.73 14.13 4.67
C ALA A 48 4.37 12.64 4.53
N SER A 49 4.00 11.97 5.64
CA SER A 49 3.60 10.56 5.60
C SER A 49 2.25 10.35 4.87
N ILE A 50 1.26 11.22 5.12
CA ILE A 50 -0.05 11.17 4.44
C ILE A 50 0.11 11.49 2.96
N LEU A 51 0.87 12.54 2.63
CA LEU A 51 1.17 12.90 1.25
C LEU A 51 1.98 11.82 0.54
N GLY A 52 2.88 11.13 1.25
CA GLY A 52 3.63 9.99 0.73
C GLY A 52 2.71 8.81 0.39
N LEU A 53 1.70 8.53 1.22
CA LEU A 53 0.70 7.50 0.93
C LEU A 53 -0.17 7.85 -0.29
N LEU A 54 -0.61 9.10 -0.41
CA LEU A 54 -1.31 9.56 -1.62
C LEU A 54 -0.41 9.57 -2.86
N GLY A 55 0.85 9.96 -2.70
CA GLY A 55 1.86 9.92 -3.77
C GLY A 55 2.10 8.50 -4.26
N ALA A 56 2.24 7.54 -3.34
CA ALA A 56 2.36 6.12 -3.68
C ALA A 56 1.13 5.61 -4.45
N PHE A 57 -0.07 6.03 -4.07
CA PHE A 57 -1.30 5.72 -4.79
C PHE A 57 -1.26 6.25 -6.24
N LEU A 58 -0.85 7.51 -6.43
CA LEU A 58 -0.76 8.13 -7.76
C LEU A 58 0.32 7.49 -8.63
N VAL A 59 1.47 7.14 -8.05
CA VAL A 59 2.55 6.44 -8.78
C VAL A 59 2.05 5.07 -9.26
N LEU A 60 1.37 4.32 -8.39
CA LEU A 60 0.78 3.03 -8.76
C LEU A 60 -0.32 3.18 -9.81
N ALA A 61 -1.08 4.28 -9.79
CA ALA A 61 -2.09 4.57 -10.79
C ALA A 61 -1.48 4.83 -12.17
N GLY A 62 -0.32 5.48 -12.21
CA GLY A 62 0.41 5.72 -13.46
C GLY A 62 1.22 4.51 -13.97
N TRP A 63 1.50 3.52 -13.12
CA TRP A 63 2.41 2.42 -13.46
C TRP A 63 1.75 1.30 -14.28
N GLY A 64 0.42 1.26 -14.40
CA GLY A 64 -0.23 0.31 -15.30
C GLY A 64 -1.76 0.42 -15.39
N PRO A 65 -2.37 -0.18 -16.42
CA PRO A 65 -3.80 -0.08 -16.71
C PRO A 65 -4.71 -0.88 -15.77
N SER A 66 -4.17 -1.59 -14.78
CA SER A 66 -4.95 -2.50 -13.94
C SER A 66 -5.47 -1.82 -12.69
N SER A 67 -6.77 -1.52 -12.67
CA SER A 67 -7.56 -1.10 -11.51
C SER A 67 -7.37 -2.02 -10.29
N THR A 68 -7.06 -3.30 -10.52
CA THR A 68 -6.74 -4.30 -9.50
C THR A 68 -5.59 -3.89 -8.60
N THR A 69 -4.52 -3.30 -9.14
CA THR A 69 -3.33 -2.88 -8.37
C THR A 69 -3.66 -1.73 -7.43
N LEU A 70 -4.50 -0.80 -7.88
CA LEU A 70 -4.96 0.32 -7.06
C LEU A 70 -5.90 -0.12 -5.94
N GLY A 71 -6.84 -1.02 -6.26
CA GLY A 71 -7.73 -1.61 -5.27
C GLY A 71 -6.96 -2.41 -4.22
N ALA A 72 -6.02 -3.25 -4.65
CA ALA A 72 -5.17 -4.04 -3.76
C ALA A 72 -4.31 -3.16 -2.85
N PHE A 73 -3.69 -2.10 -3.38
CA PHE A 73 -2.95 -1.13 -2.57
C PHE A 73 -3.85 -0.43 -1.55
N GLY A 74 -5.03 0.05 -1.97
CA GLY A 74 -5.98 0.72 -1.06
C GLY A 74 -6.46 -0.20 0.07
N LEU A 75 -6.78 -1.44 -0.27
CA LEU A 75 -7.13 -2.48 0.70
C LEU A 75 -5.97 -2.78 1.64
N GLY A 76 -4.75 -2.91 1.12
CA GLY A 76 -3.54 -3.11 1.90
C GLY A 76 -3.31 -1.95 2.88
N ALA A 77 -3.33 -0.71 2.39
CA ALA A 77 -3.13 0.49 3.19
C ALA A 77 -4.18 0.64 4.30
N GLY A 78 -5.46 0.43 3.96
CA GLY A 78 -6.54 0.41 4.93
C GLY A 78 -6.37 -0.69 5.97
N ALA A 79 -6.03 -1.91 5.55
CA ALA A 79 -5.77 -3.03 6.45
C ALA A 79 -4.58 -2.75 7.37
N GLY A 80 -3.48 -2.19 6.86
CA GLY A 80 -2.30 -1.81 7.67
C GLY A 80 -2.65 -0.77 8.74
N ILE A 81 -3.46 0.24 8.38
CA ILE A 81 -3.93 1.24 9.32
C ILE A 81 -4.88 0.63 10.35
N LEU A 82 -5.81 -0.25 9.98
CA LEU A 82 -6.78 -0.82 10.91
C LEU A 82 -6.16 -1.87 11.84
N ILE A 83 -5.40 -2.82 11.27
CA ILE A 83 -4.75 -3.91 12.01
C ILE A 83 -3.76 -3.38 13.03
N TRP A 84 -3.05 -2.29 12.76
CA TRP A 84 -2.15 -1.70 13.76
C TRP A 84 -2.76 -0.50 14.49
N GLY A 85 -3.80 0.12 13.91
CA GLY A 85 -4.49 1.28 14.49
C GLY A 85 -5.29 0.90 15.72
N VAL A 86 -5.83 -0.31 15.76
CA VAL A 86 -6.52 -0.85 16.92
C VAL A 86 -5.53 -1.36 17.99
N PHE A 87 -4.34 -1.82 17.59
CA PHE A 87 -3.44 -2.55 18.50
C PHE A 87 -2.22 -1.77 19.00
N ILE A 88 -1.81 -0.69 18.33
CA ILE A 88 -0.74 0.20 18.81
C ILE A 88 -1.32 1.14 19.87
N LYS A 89 -1.05 0.86 21.15
CA LYS A 89 -1.26 1.80 22.25
C LYS A 89 -0.30 2.99 22.08
N PRO A 90 -0.76 4.24 22.28
CA PRO A 90 0.15 5.38 22.36
C PRO A 90 1.16 5.12 23.48
N LYS A 91 2.46 5.32 23.20
CA LYS A 91 3.46 5.42 24.26
C LYS A 91 3.18 6.75 24.97
N GLU A 92 2.67 6.67 26.20
CA GLU A 92 2.62 7.78 27.15
C GLU A 92 4.03 8.29 27.47
#